data_AF-A0AAD9BV41-F1
#
_entry.id   AF-A0AAD9BV41-F1
#
_cell.length_a   1.000
_cell.length_b   1.000
_cell.length_c   1.000
_cell.angle_alpha   90.00
_cell.angle_beta   90.00
_cell.angle_gamma   90.00
#
_symmetry.space_group_name_H-M   'P 1'
#
loop_
_entity.id
_entity.type
_entity.pdbx_description
1 polymer ?
#
loop_
_entity_poly.entity_id
_entity_poly.type
_entity_poly.pdbx_seq_one_letter_code
_entity_poly.pdbx_strand_id
1 'polypeptide(L)'
;QVSFSVDLENGIRRPSPPKTPPSKFKGGGQAWGANQDGVVNAQPGARVMDEREQMAISGGFIRRVTEDARENEMDENLEQVGGIIGNLRHMALDMGQEIDTQNRQVDRIMEKADSNKTRIDEANQRATKMLGSG
;
A
#
# COMPACT_ATOMS: atom_id res chain seq x y z
N GLN A 1 -40.11 -23.18 5.12
CA GLN A 1 -40.69 -23.59 6.42
C GLN A 1 -39.86 -22.93 7.50
N VAL A 2 -40.46 -22.16 8.41
CA VAL A 2 -39.74 -21.50 9.52
C VAL A 2 -39.72 -22.47 10.70
N SER A 3 -38.53 -22.91 11.10
CA SER A 3 -38.36 -23.77 12.28
C SER A 3 -38.45 -22.92 13.55
N PHE A 4 -39.21 -23.38 14.55
CA PHE A 4 -39.33 -22.77 15.87
C PHE A 4 -38.71 -23.70 16.91
N SER A 5 -37.88 -23.15 17.79
CA SER A 5 -37.38 -23.87 18.97
C SER A 5 -38.31 -23.60 20.17
N VAL A 6 -38.54 -24.62 20.99
CA VAL A 6 -39.33 -24.49 22.23
C VAL A 6 -38.38 -24.36 23.40
N ASP A 7 -38.38 -23.22 24.07
CA ASP A 7 -37.70 -23.07 25.37
C ASP A 7 -38.60 -23.69 26.45
N LEU A 8 -38.09 -24.71 27.13
CA LEU A 8 -38.85 -25.51 28.11
C LEU A 8 -39.27 -24.72 29.36
N GLU A 9 -38.73 -23.52 29.56
CA GLU A 9 -38.90 -22.79 30.82
C GLU A 9 -40.15 -21.90 30.85
N ASN A 10 -40.65 -21.43 29.69
CA ASN A 10 -41.76 -20.45 29.66
C ASN A 10 -42.79 -20.64 28.54
N GLY A 11 -42.70 -21.70 27.72
CA GLY A 11 -43.76 -22.06 26.74
C GLY A 11 -44.00 -21.07 25.59
N ILE A 12 -43.22 -19.99 25.49
CA ILE A 12 -43.34 -18.97 24.44
C ILE A 12 -42.56 -19.42 23.19
N ARG A 13 -43.25 -19.57 22.06
CA ARG A 13 -42.65 -19.93 20.77
C ARG A 13 -41.94 -18.72 20.15
N ARG A 14 -40.60 -18.72 20.12
CA ARG A 14 -39.80 -17.70 19.42
C ARG A 14 -39.24 -18.26 18.11
N PRO A 15 -39.21 -17.47 17.02
CA PRO A 15 -38.63 -17.93 15.75
C PRO A 15 -37.12 -18.15 15.92
N SER A 16 -36.59 -19.27 15.39
CA SER A 16 -35.16 -19.56 15.46
C SER A 16 -34.37 -18.53 14.64
N PRO A 17 -33.18 -18.08 15.10
CA PRO A 17 -32.35 -17.16 14.34
C PRO A 17 -31.94 -17.80 12.99
N PRO A 18 -31.82 -17.01 11.91
CA PRO A 18 -31.44 -17.54 10.61
C PRO A 18 -30.05 -18.18 10.68
N LYS A 19 -29.93 -19.42 10.22
CA LYS A 19 -28.63 -20.09 10.05
C LYS A 19 -27.92 -19.46 8.85
N THR A 20 -27.17 -18.39 9.08
CA THR A 20 -26.22 -17.88 8.08
C THR A 20 -25.05 -18.87 7.96
N PRO A 21 -24.66 -19.31 6.76
CA PRO A 21 -23.42 -20.07 6.60
C PRO A 21 -22.24 -19.22 7.10
N PRO A 22 -21.19 -19.82 7.68
CA PRO A 22 -20.00 -19.06 8.03
C PRO A 22 -19.43 -18.44 6.75
N SER A 23 -19.42 -17.11 6.69
CA SER A 23 -18.68 -16.38 5.67
C SER A 23 -17.21 -16.76 5.82
N LYS A 24 -16.70 -17.58 4.90
CA LYS A 24 -15.26 -17.73 4.72
C LYS A 24 -14.77 -16.41 4.17
N PHE A 25 -14.40 -15.48 5.05
CA PHE A 25 -13.50 -14.40 4.70
C PHE A 25 -12.16 -15.07 4.35
N LYS A 26 -11.99 -15.38 3.06
CA LYS A 26 -10.69 -15.65 2.48
C LYS A 26 -9.96 -14.31 2.50
N GLY A 27 -9.26 -14.04 3.60
CA GLY A 27 -8.37 -12.91 3.72
C GLY A 27 -7.48 -12.86 2.50
N GLY A 28 -7.61 -11.79 1.72
CA GLY A 28 -6.78 -11.52 0.55
C GLY A 28 -5.37 -11.17 1.01
N GLY A 29 -4.60 -12.19 1.40
CA GLY A 29 -3.17 -12.09 1.72
C GLY A 29 -2.29 -11.84 0.50
N GLN A 30 -2.78 -11.10 -0.50
CA GLN A 30 -2.18 -10.88 -1.80
C GLN A 30 -2.34 -9.44 -2.29
N ALA A 31 -2.49 -8.50 -1.37
CA ALA A 31 -2.43 -7.09 -1.76
C ALA A 31 -0.99 -6.67 -2.10
N TRP A 32 0.04 -7.21 -1.41
CA TRP A 32 1.41 -6.68 -1.52
C TRP A 32 2.51 -7.70 -1.20
N GLY A 33 2.65 -8.75 -2.02
CA GLY A 33 3.79 -9.65 -1.86
C GLY A 33 3.83 -10.80 -2.86
N ALA A 34 4.42 -10.56 -4.04
CA ALA A 34 5.21 -11.55 -4.79
C ALA A 34 5.87 -10.89 -6.01
N ASN A 35 6.92 -10.10 -5.79
CA ASN A 35 8.00 -9.99 -6.77
C ASN A 35 9.27 -10.44 -6.07
N GLN A 36 9.46 -11.76 -6.03
CA GLN A 36 10.77 -12.36 -5.79
C GLN A 36 11.52 -12.30 -7.11
N ASP A 37 12.32 -11.25 -7.34
CA ASP A 37 13.51 -11.35 -8.18
C ASP A 37 14.43 -10.11 -8.02
N GLY A 38 15.72 -10.33 -7.73
CA GLY A 38 16.78 -9.33 -7.92
C GLY A 38 17.17 -8.43 -6.72
N VAL A 39 18.00 -8.96 -5.81
CA VAL A 39 19.09 -8.30 -5.04
C VAL A 39 19.06 -6.77 -4.77
N VAL A 40 19.08 -6.39 -3.48
CA VAL A 40 19.82 -5.21 -2.97
C VAL A 40 20.64 -5.56 -1.73
N ASN A 41 21.77 -6.23 -1.96
CA ASN A 41 22.80 -6.47 -0.96
C ASN A 41 23.67 -5.21 -0.79
N ALA A 42 23.14 -4.18 -0.10
CA ALA A 42 23.88 -3.12 0.61
C ALA A 42 22.94 -1.97 1.01
N GLN A 43 22.26 -2.07 2.15
CA GLN A 43 21.91 -0.87 2.91
C GLN A 43 22.56 -0.95 4.29
N PRO A 44 23.61 -0.15 4.57
CA PRO A 44 24.14 -0.03 5.90
C PRO A 44 23.20 0.88 6.68
N GLY A 45 22.59 0.32 7.71
CA GLY A 45 21.65 1.07 8.53
C GLY A 45 21.23 0.22 9.69
N ALA A 46 22.17 -0.01 10.61
CA ALA A 46 21.84 -0.36 11.98
C ALA A 46 20.88 0.73 12.49
N ARG A 47 19.58 0.48 12.40
CA ARG A 47 18.58 1.30 13.07
C ARG A 47 18.80 1.04 14.55
N VAL A 48 19.40 2.02 15.23
CA VAL A 48 19.27 2.14 16.68
C VAL A 48 17.77 2.34 16.90
N MET A 49 17.09 1.25 17.24
CA MET A 49 15.70 1.31 17.70
C MET A 49 15.75 2.07 19.02
N ASP A 50 15.04 3.19 19.08
CA ASP A 50 14.88 3.93 20.33
C ASP A 50 14.14 3.02 21.33
N GLU A 51 14.72 2.81 22.50
CA GLU A 51 14.24 1.90 23.54
C GLU A 51 12.82 2.26 24.02
N ARG A 52 12.40 3.51 23.76
CA ARG A 52 11.04 3.99 24.02
C ARG A 52 9.98 3.44 23.06
N GLU A 53 10.31 3.13 21.81
CA GLU A 53 9.39 2.43 20.90
C GLU A 53 9.30 0.93 21.20
N GLN A 54 10.33 0.37 21.84
CA GLN A 54 10.35 -1.05 22.24
C GLN A 54 9.40 -1.34 23.43
N MET A 55 9.17 -0.36 24.32
CA MET A 55 8.30 -0.53 25.47
C MET A 55 6.79 -0.39 25.18
N ALA A 56 6.40 0.07 23.99
CA ALA A 56 5.00 0.12 23.57
C ALA A 56 4.52 -1.17 22.88
N ILE A 57 5.43 -2.13 22.62
CA ILE A 57 5.18 -3.36 21.84
C ILE A 57 4.93 -4.57 22.74
N SER A 58 5.08 -4.44 24.07
CA SER A 58 4.96 -5.59 25.00
C SER A 58 3.53 -5.90 25.45
N GLY A 59 2.56 -5.04 25.16
CA GLY A 59 1.13 -5.33 25.32
C GLY A 59 0.48 -4.98 24.00
N GLY A 60 -0.42 -5.83 23.49
CA GLY A 60 -1.08 -5.67 22.19
C GLY A 60 -1.54 -4.23 21.90
N PHE A 61 -1.80 -3.94 20.63
CA PHE A 61 -2.19 -2.63 20.11
C PHE A 61 -3.40 -2.02 20.85
N ILE A 62 -4.16 -2.83 21.59
CA ILE A 62 -5.28 -2.41 22.42
C ILE A 62 -5.09 -2.85 23.86
N ARG A 63 -5.46 -1.96 24.79
CA ARG A 63 -5.61 -2.31 26.20
C ARG A 63 -6.85 -3.19 26.39
N ARG A 64 -6.62 -4.45 26.78
CA ARG A 64 -7.68 -5.44 27.05
C ARG A 64 -8.52 -5.03 28.26
N VAL A 65 -9.85 -5.20 28.17
CA VAL A 65 -10.79 -4.87 29.24
C VAL A 65 -11.70 -6.06 29.56
N THR A 66 -12.24 -6.70 28.52
CA THR A 66 -13.18 -7.83 28.67
C THR A 66 -12.56 -9.16 28.26
N GLU A 67 -11.40 -9.14 27.58
CA GLU A 67 -10.73 -10.34 27.03
C GLU A 67 -11.65 -11.16 26.09
N ASP A 68 -12.58 -10.47 25.42
CA ASP A 68 -13.52 -11.11 24.50
C ASP A 68 -12.90 -11.31 23.10
N ALA A 69 -13.54 -12.16 22.30
CA ALA A 69 -13.06 -12.48 20.95
C ALA A 69 -12.98 -11.25 20.02
N ARG A 70 -13.76 -10.21 20.32
CA ARG A 70 -13.77 -8.95 19.56
C ARG A 70 -12.54 -8.11 19.87
N GLU A 71 -12.12 -8.01 21.14
CA GLU A 71 -10.85 -7.36 21.51
C GLU A 71 -9.66 -8.05 20.85
N ASN A 72 -9.66 -9.39 20.78
CA ASN A 72 -8.62 -10.15 20.08
C ASN A 72 -8.61 -9.88 18.57
N GLU A 73 -9.78 -9.85 17.91
CA GLU A 73 -9.87 -9.53 16.48
C GLU A 73 -9.37 -8.10 16.19
N MET A 74 -9.66 -7.15 17.06
CA MET A 74 -9.16 -5.79 16.91
C MET A 74 -7.63 -5.72 17.07
N ASP A 75 -7.05 -6.50 17.99
CA ASP A 75 -5.59 -6.58 18.18
C ASP A 75 -4.91 -7.17 16.92
N GLU A 76 -5.44 -8.27 16.39
CA GLU A 76 -4.96 -8.91 15.15
C GLU A 76 -5.10 -8.00 13.92
N ASN A 77 -6.22 -7.28 13.82
CA ASN A 77 -6.44 -6.33 12.74
C ASN A 77 -5.45 -5.16 12.81
N LEU A 78 -5.15 -4.65 14.01
CA LEU A 78 -4.19 -3.56 14.17
C LEU A 78 -2.75 -4.02 13.95
N GLU A 79 -2.41 -5.26 14.28
CA GLU A 79 -1.13 -5.85 13.90
C GLU A 79 -0.93 -5.88 12.39
N GLN A 80 -1.95 -6.35 11.65
CA GLN A 80 -1.94 -6.34 10.19
C GLN A 80 -1.83 -4.92 9.63
N VAL A 81 -2.57 -3.96 10.22
CA VAL A 81 -2.47 -2.54 9.84
C VAL A 81 -1.05 -2.02 10.09
N GLY A 82 -0.39 -2.40 11.19
CA GLY A 82 1.01 -2.08 11.45
C GLY A 82 1.95 -2.55 10.34
N GLY A 83 1.75 -3.79 9.87
CA GLY A 83 2.47 -4.33 8.71
C GLY A 83 2.20 -3.55 7.41
N ILE A 84 0.93 -3.21 7.14
CA ILE A 84 0.55 -2.42 5.95
C ILE A 84 1.16 -1.02 6.00
N ILE A 85 1.18 -0.36 7.17
CA ILE A 85 1.84 0.94 7.36
C ILE A 85 3.34 0.83 7.06
N GLY A 86 3.98 -0.26 7.48
CA GLY A 86 5.36 -0.56 7.13
C GLY A 86 5.58 -0.61 5.61
N ASN A 87 4.69 -1.27 4.87
CA ASN A 87 4.75 -1.34 3.41
C ASN A 87 4.47 0.02 2.75
N LEU A 88 3.47 0.76 3.23
CA LEU A 88 3.16 2.12 2.76
C LEU A 88 4.35 3.06 2.96
N ARG A 89 5.09 2.93 4.06
CA ARG A 89 6.31 3.70 4.29
C ARG A 89 7.38 3.40 3.26
N HIS A 90 7.64 2.12 2.95
CA HIS A 90 8.63 1.77 1.93
C HIS A 90 8.19 2.30 0.56
N MET A 91 6.93 2.12 0.18
CA MET A 91 6.40 2.69 -1.07
C MET A 91 6.54 4.22 -1.13
N ALA A 92 6.30 4.92 -0.03
CA ALA A 92 6.48 6.38 0.00
C ALA A 92 7.94 6.80 -0.19
N LEU A 93 8.89 6.04 0.38
CA LEU A 93 10.32 6.30 0.21
C LEU A 93 10.77 6.00 -1.23
N ASP A 94 10.41 4.84 -1.76
CA ASP A 94 10.78 4.42 -3.12
C ASP A 94 10.16 5.35 -4.16
N MET A 95 8.89 5.72 -3.98
CA MET A 95 8.20 6.68 -4.85
C MET A 95 8.85 8.06 -4.77
N GLY A 96 9.28 8.51 -3.58
CA GLY A 96 10.02 9.76 -3.43
C GLY A 96 11.33 9.76 -4.23
N GLN A 97 12.13 8.70 -4.09
CA GLN A 97 13.39 8.56 -4.82
C GLN A 97 13.20 8.45 -6.34
N GLU A 98 12.15 7.74 -6.77
CA GLU A 98 11.80 7.61 -8.17
C GLU A 98 11.38 8.96 -8.76
N ILE A 99 10.58 9.75 -8.04
CA ILE A 99 10.23 11.12 -8.46
C ILE A 99 11.49 11.98 -8.61
N ASP A 100 12.43 11.95 -7.66
CA ASP A 100 13.68 12.72 -7.76
C ASP A 100 14.57 12.29 -8.93
N THR A 101 14.53 10.99 -9.27
CA THR A 101 15.27 10.44 -10.41
C THR A 101 14.63 10.85 -11.73
N GLN A 102 13.31 10.77 -11.81
CA GLN A 102 12.53 11.19 -12.98
C GLN A 102 12.62 12.70 -13.21
N ASN A 103 12.60 13.53 -12.15
CA ASN A 103 12.78 14.98 -12.27
C ASN A 103 14.12 15.31 -12.96
N ARG A 104 15.23 14.72 -12.50
CA ARG A 104 16.54 14.88 -13.14
C ARG A 104 16.55 14.36 -14.58
N GLN A 105 15.78 13.32 -14.89
CA GLN A 105 15.65 12.81 -16.25
C GLN A 105 14.88 13.78 -17.15
N VAL A 106 13.81 14.38 -16.65
CA VAL A 106 13.03 15.40 -17.35
C VAL A 106 13.91 16.60 -17.69
N ASP A 107 14.76 17.07 -16.77
CA ASP A 107 15.68 18.17 -17.05
C ASP A 107 16.61 17.84 -18.24
N ARG A 108 17.19 16.63 -18.27
CA ARG A 108 18.01 16.17 -19.40
C ARG A 108 17.22 16.04 -20.70
N ILE A 109 15.93 15.68 -20.62
CA ILE A 109 15.05 15.62 -21.79
C ILE A 109 14.79 17.03 -22.31
N MET A 110 14.54 18.00 -21.44
CA MET A 110 14.34 19.40 -21.81
C MET A 110 15.57 19.98 -22.52
N GLU A 111 16.78 19.76 -21.98
CA GLU A 111 18.02 20.19 -22.65
C GLU A 111 18.16 19.60 -24.07
N LYS A 112 17.84 18.31 -24.23
CA LYS A 112 17.85 17.65 -25.54
C LYS A 112 16.76 18.18 -26.46
N ALA A 113 15.59 18.51 -25.93
CA ALA A 113 14.48 19.08 -26.68
C ALA A 113 14.85 20.47 -27.22
N ASP A 114 15.47 21.32 -26.42
CA ASP A 114 15.92 22.66 -26.82
C ASP A 114 17.02 22.59 -27.90
N SER A 115 17.97 21.66 -27.74
CA SER A 115 18.99 21.41 -28.76
C SER A 115 18.36 20.97 -30.09
N ASN A 116 17.40 20.05 -30.03
CA ASN A 116 16.70 19.58 -31.22
C ASN A 116 15.85 20.68 -31.86
N LYS A 117 15.17 21.50 -31.06
CA LYS A 117 14.41 22.67 -31.55
C LYS A 117 15.33 23.60 -32.34
N THR A 118 16.49 23.94 -31.79
CA THR A 118 17.47 24.82 -32.46
C THR A 118 17.91 24.22 -33.80
N ARG A 119 18.24 22.92 -33.83
CA ARG A 119 18.63 22.22 -35.07
C ARG A 119 17.52 22.20 -36.12
N ILE A 120 16.28 22.00 -35.69
CA ILE A 120 15.11 22.02 -36.58
C ILE A 120 14.90 23.43 -37.14
N ASP A 121 14.96 24.46 -36.30
CA ASP A 121 14.79 25.84 -36.71
C ASP A 121 15.89 26.26 -37.71
N GLU A 122 17.14 25.88 -37.49
CA GLU A 122 18.24 26.10 -38.44
C GLU A 122 18.03 25.35 -39.77
N ALA A 123 17.65 24.07 -39.71
CA ALA A 123 17.39 23.26 -40.89
C ALA A 123 16.23 23.84 -41.72
N ASN A 124 15.16 24.27 -41.05
CA ASN A 124 14.04 24.94 -41.68
C ASN A 124 14.46 26.25 -42.34
N GLN A 125 15.24 27.10 -41.67
CA GLN A 125 15.76 28.33 -42.27
C GLN A 125 16.58 28.07 -43.54
N ARG A 126 17.43 27.03 -43.54
CA ARG A 126 18.20 26.62 -44.72
C ARG A 126 17.29 26.12 -45.84
N ALA A 127 16.29 25.29 -45.51
CA ALA A 127 15.32 24.79 -46.48
C ALA A 127 14.48 25.92 -47.10
N THR A 128 13.98 26.87 -46.29
CA THR A 128 13.24 28.04 -46.78
C THR A 128 14.09 28.89 -47.71
N LYS A 129 15.38 29.12 -47.37
CA LYS A 129 16.30 29.82 -48.27
C LYS A 129 16.43 29.09 -49.61
N MET A 130 16.59 27.77 -49.61
CA MET A 130 16.70 26.97 -50.84
C MET A 130 15.42 26.99 -51.68
N LEU A 131 14.23 27.02 -51.05
CA LEU A 131 12.94 27.09 -51.73
C LEU A 131 12.62 28.48 -52.27
N GLY A 132 13.03 29.55 -51.58
CA GLY A 132 12.82 30.94 -52.01
C GLY A 132 13.88 31.48 -52.97
N SER A 133 14.95 30.71 -53.21
CA SER A 133 16.02 31.05 -54.16
C SER A 133 15.90 30.34 -55.52
N GLY A 134 14.75 29.72 -55.82
CA GLY A 134 14.40 29.15 -57.14
C GLY A 134 13.34 29.99 -57.82
#